data_AF-A0A9D2IDS5-F1
#
_entry.id   AF-A0A9D2IDS5-F1
#
_cell.length_a   1.000
_cell.length_b   1.000
_cell.length_c   1.000
_cell.angle_alpha   90.00
_cell.angle_beta   90.00
_cell.angle_gamma   90.00
#
_symmetry.space_group_name_H-M   'P 1'
#
loop_
_entity.id
_entity.type
_entity.pdbx_description
1 polymer ?
#
loop_
_entity_poly.entity_id
_entity_poly.type
_entity_poly.pdbx_seq_one_letter_code
_entity_poly.pdbx_strand_id
1 'polypeptide(L)'
;MKPDVLKFIKRIKRLFVFTSLVLLILAMVFLIWGIVGAALYFIAFALCAVGFIAALVLYLSKVKYAIAYELGFSGGVITVKVKGGTYTFSPENVKKVRYDRSKYIVYFQKDGESDHFIFLRNVPFDRFRAEQFREEEIAAFFPKLSGGAPPERK
;
A
#
# COMPACT_ATOMS: atom_id res chain seq x y z
N MET A 1 -11.05 -14.43 -2.98
CA MET A 1 -10.44 -13.73 -1.81
C MET A 1 -9.31 -14.53 -1.16
N LYS A 2 -8.07 -14.01 -1.18
CA LYS A 2 -6.91 -14.65 -0.53
C LYS A 2 -6.83 -14.22 0.97
N PRO A 3 -7.04 -15.13 1.94
CA PRO A 3 -7.24 -14.77 3.36
C PRO A 3 -6.01 -14.16 4.05
N ASP A 4 -4.81 -14.40 3.53
CA ASP A 4 -3.56 -13.99 4.20
C ASP A 4 -3.23 -12.50 4.03
N VAL A 5 -3.62 -11.87 2.91
CA VAL A 5 -3.52 -10.40 2.79
C VAL A 5 -4.47 -9.68 3.72
N LEU A 6 -5.66 -10.23 3.95
CA LEU A 6 -6.58 -9.65 4.93
C LEU A 6 -5.98 -9.70 6.34
N LYS A 7 -5.28 -10.79 6.69
CA LYS A 7 -4.54 -10.88 7.96
C LYS A 7 -3.43 -9.84 8.04
N PHE A 8 -2.64 -9.66 6.98
CA PHE A 8 -1.57 -8.65 6.91
C PHE A 8 -2.12 -7.22 7.04
N ILE A 9 -3.15 -6.89 6.27
CA ILE A 9 -3.83 -5.60 6.35
C ILE A 9 -4.42 -5.37 7.75
N LYS A 10 -4.97 -6.41 8.39
CA LYS A 10 -5.45 -6.33 9.79
C LYS A 10 -4.31 -6.10 10.77
N ARG A 11 -3.16 -6.77 10.60
CA ARG A 11 -1.96 -6.55 11.44
C ARG A 11 -1.42 -5.13 11.29
N ILE A 12 -1.25 -4.63 10.06
CA ILE A 12 -0.80 -3.24 9.85
C ILE A 12 -1.82 -2.25 10.41
N LYS A 13 -3.12 -2.47 10.21
CA LYS A 13 -4.16 -1.61 10.80
C LYS A 13 -4.03 -1.60 12.32
N ARG A 14 -3.83 -2.75 12.95
CA ARG A 14 -3.65 -2.86 14.41
C ARG A 14 -2.40 -2.14 14.88
N LEU A 15 -1.27 -2.31 14.18
CA LEU A 15 -0.02 -1.61 14.49
C LEU A 15 -0.20 -0.09 14.36
N PHE A 16 -0.82 0.37 13.27
CA PHE A 16 -1.11 1.79 13.06
C PHE A 16 -2.01 2.37 14.16
N VAL A 17 -3.08 1.67 14.55
CA VAL A 17 -3.96 2.09 15.64
C VAL A 17 -3.19 2.16 16.96
N PHE A 18 -2.33 1.18 17.23
CA PHE A 18 -1.51 1.18 18.45
C PHE A 18 -0.51 2.34 18.47
N THR A 19 0.21 2.57 17.37
CA THR A 19 1.13 3.70 17.22
C THR A 19 0.39 5.04 17.32
N SER A 20 -0.80 5.14 16.72
CA SER A 20 -1.67 6.32 16.81
C SER A 20 -2.08 6.61 18.26
N LEU A 21 -2.44 5.58 19.02
CA LEU A 21 -2.84 5.72 20.42
C LEU A 21 -1.68 6.24 21.27
N VAL A 22 -0.50 5.63 21.11
CA VAL A 22 0.72 6.03 21.84
C VAL A 22 1.13 7.46 21.51
N LEU A 23 1.14 7.83 20.22
CA LEU A 23 1.44 9.20 19.78
C LEU A 23 0.45 10.21 20.35
N LEU A 24 -0.83 9.87 20.42
CA LEU A 24 -1.86 10.76 20.96
C LEU A 24 -1.69 10.98 22.46
N ILE A 25 -1.39 9.92 23.22
CA ILE A 25 -1.07 10.03 24.66
C ILE A 25 0.19 10.89 24.86
N LEU A 26 1.25 10.64 24.08
CA LEU A 26 2.49 11.43 24.15
C LEU A 26 2.24 12.91 23.84
N ALA A 27 1.42 13.19 22.82
CA ALA A 27 1.03 14.53 22.44
C ALA A 27 0.24 15.22 23.56
N MET A 28 -0.69 14.53 24.22
CA MET A 28 -1.40 15.09 25.39
C MET A 28 -0.44 15.42 26.54
N VAL A 29 0.53 14.54 26.83
CA VAL A 29 1.55 14.80 27.86
C VAL A 29 2.36 16.05 27.50
N PHE A 30 2.89 16.15 26.28
CA PHE A 30 3.66 17.33 25.86
C PHE A 30 2.82 18.61 25.86
N LEU A 31 1.53 18.54 25.55
CA LEU A 31 0.64 19.69 25.62
C LEU A 31 0.48 20.19 27.07
N ILE A 32 0.25 19.29 28.03
CA ILE A 32 0.12 19.64 29.44
C ILE A 32 1.39 20.32 29.96
N TRP A 33 2.56 19.72 29.69
CA TRP A 33 3.85 20.29 30.10
C TRP A 33 4.22 21.58 29.36
N GLY A 34 3.73 21.77 28.13
CA GLY A 34 3.84 23.03 27.39
C GLY A 34 3.08 24.16 28.07
N ILE A 35 1.84 23.89 28.53
CA ILE A 35 1.01 24.88 29.24
C ILE A 35 1.64 25.30 30.58
N VAL A 36 2.36 24.39 31.25
CA VAL A 36 3.07 24.67 32.52
C VAL A 36 4.25 25.65 32.36
N GLY A 37 4.63 26.01 31.12
CA GLY A 37 5.51 27.17 30.85
C GLY A 37 6.85 26.84 30.20
N ALA A 38 7.07 25.60 29.78
CA ALA A 38 8.28 25.23 29.06
C ALA A 38 8.02 25.17 27.54
N ALA A 39 8.49 26.21 26.84
CA ALA A 39 8.34 26.37 25.38
C ALA A 39 8.87 25.17 24.57
N LEU A 40 9.84 24.43 25.12
CA LEU A 40 10.43 23.23 24.49
C LEU A 40 9.38 22.14 24.22
N TYR A 41 8.35 22.02 25.06
CA TYR A 41 7.32 20.99 24.91
C TYR A 41 6.31 21.31 23.80
N PHE A 42 6.11 22.58 23.43
CA PHE A 42 5.34 22.94 22.23
C PHE A 42 6.03 22.48 20.95
N ILE A 43 7.36 22.56 20.91
CA ILE A 43 8.16 22.04 19.79
C ILE A 43 8.04 20.50 19.74
N ALA A 44 8.15 19.82 20.88
CA ALA A 44 7.98 18.36 20.96
C ALA A 44 6.56 17.91 20.54
N PHE A 45 5.52 18.66 20.94
CA PHE A 45 4.15 18.44 20.51
C PHE A 45 3.98 18.59 18.99
N ALA A 46 4.52 19.67 18.41
CA ALA A 46 4.47 19.91 16.97
C ALA A 46 5.17 18.78 16.19
N LEU A 47 6.32 18.30 16.67
CA LEU A 47 7.02 17.16 16.07
C LEU A 47 6.20 15.87 16.14
N CYS A 48 5.54 15.59 17.27
CA CYS A 48 4.63 14.45 17.39
C CYS A 48 3.43 14.56 16.43
N ALA A 49 2.84 15.75 16.31
CA ALA A 49 1.72 15.98 15.40
C ALA A 49 2.14 15.77 13.93
N VAL A 50 3.29 16.32 13.52
CA VAL A 50 3.85 16.12 12.17
C VAL A 50 4.16 14.64 11.92
N GLY A 51 4.80 13.96 12.87
CA GLY A 51 5.10 12.53 12.78
C GLY A 51 3.84 11.67 12.65
N PHE A 52 2.78 12.03 13.40
CA PHE A 52 1.49 11.37 13.30
C PHE A 52 0.84 11.54 11.93
N ILE A 53 0.80 12.78 11.40
CA ILE A 53 0.27 13.07 10.07
C ILE A 53 1.08 12.33 9.00
N ALA A 54 2.41 12.35 9.07
CA ALA A 54 3.26 11.64 8.12
C ALA A 54 3.00 10.13 8.13
N ALA A 55 2.87 9.51 9.31
CA ALA A 55 2.52 8.10 9.44
C ALA A 55 1.13 7.79 8.85
N LEU A 56 0.17 8.69 9.04
CA LEU A 56 -1.19 8.55 8.53
C LEU A 56 -1.23 8.64 6.99
N VAL A 57 -0.52 9.61 6.41
CA VAL A 57 -0.37 9.75 4.95
C VAL A 57 0.31 8.50 4.37
N LEU A 58 1.40 8.04 4.98
CA LEU A 58 2.09 6.82 4.54
C LEU A 58 1.16 5.60 4.61
N TYR A 59 0.38 5.44 5.69
CA TYR A 59 -0.57 4.34 5.80
C TYR A 59 -1.69 4.41 4.75
N LEU A 60 -2.28 5.59 4.53
CA LEU A 60 -3.32 5.76 3.51
C LEU A 60 -2.76 5.48 2.11
N SER A 61 -1.69 6.17 1.72
CA SER A 61 -1.11 6.06 0.38
C SER A 61 -0.55 4.68 0.09
N LYS A 62 0.24 4.09 1.01
CA LYS A 62 0.94 2.84 0.73
C LYS A 62 0.15 1.59 1.07
N VAL A 63 -0.84 1.64 1.96
CA VAL A 63 -1.52 0.44 2.46
C VAL A 63 -3.00 0.41 2.08
N LYS A 64 -3.73 1.53 2.24
CA LYS A 64 -5.18 1.55 2.01
C LYS A 64 -5.56 1.61 0.52
N TYR A 65 -4.84 2.43 -0.25
CA TYR A 65 -5.16 2.70 -1.65
C TYR A 65 -4.24 1.98 -2.65
N ALA A 66 -2.98 1.71 -2.29
CA ALA A 66 -2.05 1.09 -3.22
C ALA A 66 -2.08 -0.45 -3.23
N ILE A 67 -2.39 -1.14 -2.12
CA ILE A 67 -2.28 -2.61 -2.07
C ILE A 67 -3.55 -3.27 -2.58
N ALA A 68 -3.44 -3.94 -3.72
CA ALA A 68 -4.49 -4.78 -4.29
C ALA A 68 -4.56 -6.12 -3.56
N TYR A 69 -5.77 -6.53 -3.16
CA TYR A 69 -6.00 -7.81 -2.48
C TYR A 69 -6.74 -8.84 -3.34
N GLU A 70 -7.39 -8.39 -4.42
CA GLU A 70 -8.08 -9.26 -5.37
C GLU A 70 -7.94 -8.68 -6.77
N LEU A 71 -7.63 -9.55 -7.72
CA LEU A 71 -7.61 -9.28 -9.15
C LEU A 71 -8.65 -10.21 -9.77
N GLY A 72 -9.59 -9.63 -10.51
CA GLY A 72 -10.56 -10.37 -11.30
C GLY A 72 -10.49 -9.94 -12.75
N PHE A 73 -10.68 -10.87 -13.67
CA PHE A 73 -10.81 -10.58 -15.09
C PHE A 73 -12.16 -11.12 -15.55
N SER A 74 -13.01 -10.22 -16.02
CA SER A 74 -14.35 -10.57 -16.48
C SER A 74 -14.66 -9.76 -17.73
N GLY A 75 -15.00 -10.44 -18.82
CA GLY A 75 -15.44 -9.79 -20.06
C GLY A 75 -14.45 -8.78 -20.66
N GLY A 76 -13.14 -8.98 -20.50
CA GLY A 76 -12.11 -8.08 -21.04
C GLY A 76 -11.78 -6.88 -20.13
N VAL A 77 -12.30 -6.82 -18.90
CA VAL A 77 -12.00 -5.76 -17.94
C VAL A 77 -11.23 -6.32 -16.74
N ILE A 78 -10.13 -5.65 -16.37
CA ILE A 78 -9.32 -5.93 -15.20
C ILE A 78 -9.94 -5.23 -14.00
N THR A 79 -10.43 -6.01 -13.05
CA THR A 79 -10.99 -5.51 -11.79
C THR A 79 -9.96 -5.66 -10.68
N VAL A 80 -9.51 -4.54 -10.13
CA VAL A 80 -8.58 -4.45 -9.01
C VAL A 80 -9.36 -4.03 -7.78
N LYS A 81 -9.42 -4.90 -6.77
CA LYS A 81 -9.99 -4.51 -5.47
C LYS A 81 -8.88 -4.14 -4.50
N VAL A 82 -9.01 -2.95 -3.95
CA VAL A 82 -8.19 -2.43 -2.85
C VAL A 82 -9.09 -2.15 -1.65
N LYS A 83 -8.51 -1.97 -0.47
CA LYS A 83 -9.32 -1.71 0.75
C LYS A 83 -10.14 -0.42 0.65
N GLY A 84 -9.65 0.54 -0.13
CA GLY A 84 -10.32 1.81 -0.41
C GLY A 84 -11.45 1.75 -1.44
N GLY A 85 -11.62 0.65 -2.20
CA GLY A 85 -12.61 0.57 -3.27
C GLY A 85 -12.32 -0.49 -4.32
N THR A 86 -13.22 -0.61 -5.29
CA THR A 86 -13.03 -1.47 -6.47
C THR A 86 -12.77 -0.59 -7.68
N TYR A 87 -11.69 -0.86 -8.39
CA TYR A 87 -11.27 -0.12 -9.58
C TYR A 87 -11.31 -1.05 -10.78
N THR A 88 -11.88 -0.59 -11.89
CA THR A 88 -11.98 -1.36 -13.14
C THR A 88 -11.19 -0.65 -14.23
N PHE A 89 -10.32 -1.40 -14.90
CA PHE A 89 -9.46 -0.89 -15.96
C PHE A 89 -9.54 -1.80 -17.18
N SER A 90 -9.55 -1.20 -18.36
CA SER A 90 -9.33 -1.94 -19.60
C SER A 90 -7.83 -2.30 -19.71
N PRO A 91 -7.47 -3.43 -20.35
CA PRO A 91 -6.08 -3.85 -20.56
C PRO A 91 -5.23 -2.81 -21.29
N GLU A 92 -5.86 -1.99 -22.15
CA GLU A 92 -5.23 -0.92 -22.90
C GLU A 92 -4.71 0.22 -22.00
N ASN A 93 -5.32 0.40 -20.83
CA ASN A 93 -4.95 1.46 -19.88
C ASN A 93 -3.69 1.11 -19.08
N VAL A 94 -3.10 -0.06 -19.31
CA VAL A 94 -1.88 -0.50 -18.62
C VAL A 94 -0.68 0.14 -19.29
N LYS A 95 -0.08 1.12 -18.60
CA LYS A 95 1.06 1.88 -19.13
C LYS A 95 2.39 1.19 -18.84
N LYS A 96 2.55 0.68 -17.61
CA LYS A 96 3.83 0.13 -17.15
C LYS A 96 3.60 -0.88 -16.03
N VAL A 97 4.38 -1.95 -16.05
CA VAL A 97 4.50 -2.86 -14.91
C VAL A 97 5.96 -2.81 -14.45
N ARG A 98 6.17 -2.53 -13.17
CA ARG A 98 7.49 -2.57 -12.53
C ARG A 98 7.57 -3.79 -11.63
N TYR A 99 8.58 -4.60 -11.88
CA TYR A 99 8.91 -5.77 -11.10
C TYR A 99 9.87 -5.42 -9.98
N ASP A 100 9.58 -5.92 -8.79
CA ASP A 100 10.47 -5.86 -7.64
C ASP A 100 10.42 -7.22 -6.92
N ARG A 101 11.48 -7.60 -6.21
CA ARG A 101 11.67 -8.96 -5.65
C ARG A 101 10.49 -9.46 -4.80
N SER A 102 9.72 -8.55 -4.21
CA SER A 102 8.59 -8.87 -3.32
C SER A 102 7.24 -8.33 -3.79
N LYS A 103 7.18 -7.57 -4.90
CA LYS A 103 5.95 -6.87 -5.34
C LYS A 103 5.97 -6.56 -6.84
N TYR A 104 4.79 -6.51 -7.43
CA TYR A 104 4.53 -6.01 -8.76
C TYR A 104 3.81 -4.67 -8.64
N ILE A 105 4.31 -3.64 -9.31
CA ILE A 105 3.69 -2.31 -9.33
C ILE A 105 3.15 -2.09 -10.73
N VAL A 106 1.83 -2.10 -10.87
CA VAL A 106 1.16 -1.86 -12.15
C VAL A 106 0.68 -0.42 -12.17
N TYR A 107 1.06 0.31 -13.21
CA TYR A 107 0.63 1.68 -13.47
C TYR A 107 -0.48 1.67 -14.52
N PHE A 108 -1.64 2.17 -14.14
CA PHE A 108 -2.77 2.40 -15.02
C PHE A 108 -2.83 3.88 -15.37
N GLN A 109 -3.18 4.19 -16.61
CA GLN A 109 -3.46 5.55 -17.05
C GLN A 109 -4.86 5.58 -17.62
N LYS A 110 -5.73 6.44 -17.07
CA LYS A 110 -7.08 6.65 -17.55
C LYS A 110 -7.36 8.15 -17.54
N ASP A 111 -7.83 8.69 -18.66
CA ASP A 111 -8.27 10.09 -18.80
C ASP A 111 -7.23 11.13 -18.31
N GLY A 112 -5.94 10.83 -18.47
CA GLY A 112 -4.83 11.72 -18.05
C GLY A 112 -4.36 11.52 -16.60
N GLU A 113 -5.12 10.82 -15.75
CA GLU A 113 -4.71 10.43 -14.41
C GLU A 113 -3.87 9.15 -14.44
N SER A 114 -2.81 9.11 -13.64
CA SER A 114 -1.95 7.93 -13.50
C SER A 114 -2.08 7.34 -12.10
N ASP A 115 -2.74 6.20 -12.03
CA ASP A 115 -2.87 5.40 -10.81
C ASP A 115 -1.86 4.27 -10.80
N HIS A 116 -1.45 3.85 -9.60
CA HIS A 116 -0.59 2.68 -9.44
C HIS A 116 -1.10 1.76 -8.35
N PHE A 117 -1.09 0.46 -8.65
CA PHE A 117 -1.47 -0.58 -7.71
C PHE A 117 -0.28 -1.51 -7.49
N ILE A 118 -0.08 -1.85 -6.23
CA ILE A 118 0.97 -2.73 -5.74
C ILE A 118 0.32 -4.08 -5.46
N PHE A 119 0.71 -5.08 -6.24
CA PHE A 119 0.37 -6.48 -6.03
C PHE A 119 1.55 -7.11 -5.29
N LEU A 120 1.34 -7.55 -4.06
CA LEU A 120 2.39 -8.19 -3.30
C LEU A 120 2.62 -9.60 -3.83
N ARG A 121 3.85 -9.93 -4.23
CA ARG A 121 4.24 -11.31 -4.58
C ARG A 121 4.31 -12.15 -3.31
N ASN A 122 4.98 -11.58 -2.30
CA ASN A 122 5.10 -12.15 -0.96
C ASN A 122 4.48 -11.19 0.04
N VAL A 123 3.61 -11.72 0.90
CA VAL A 123 3.04 -10.95 2.01
C VAL A 123 4.15 -10.72 3.05
N PRO A 124 4.53 -9.47 3.36
CA PRO A 124 5.51 -9.20 4.41
C PRO A 124 4.98 -9.74 5.75
N PHE A 125 5.85 -10.34 6.57
CA PHE A 125 5.52 -10.91 7.89
C PHE A 125 4.65 -12.18 7.91
N ASP A 126 4.48 -12.88 6.78
CA ASP A 126 3.95 -14.24 6.81
C ASP A 126 5.09 -15.28 6.80
N ARG A 127 5.06 -16.22 7.75
CA ARG A 127 6.15 -17.22 7.94
C ARG A 127 6.29 -18.16 6.74
N PHE A 128 5.23 -18.30 5.94
CA PHE A 128 5.18 -19.26 4.84
C PHE A 128 5.39 -18.67 3.44
N ARG A 129 5.69 -17.36 3.29
CA ARG A 129 5.82 -16.68 1.99
C ARG A 129 4.75 -17.16 0.99
N ALA A 130 3.48 -17.09 1.38
CA ALA A 130 2.40 -17.50 0.50
C ALA A 130 2.44 -16.62 -0.76
N GLU A 131 2.85 -17.21 -1.90
CA GLU A 131 2.92 -16.52 -3.18
C GLU A 131 1.50 -16.16 -3.61
N GLN A 132 1.21 -14.86 -3.61
CA GLN A 132 -0.14 -14.38 -3.84
C GLN A 132 -0.47 -14.11 -5.29
N PHE A 133 0.51 -13.83 -6.12
CA PHE A 133 0.32 -13.70 -7.54
C PHE A 133 1.53 -14.35 -8.19
N ARG A 134 1.28 -15.48 -8.85
CA ARG A 134 2.31 -16.12 -9.66
C ARG A 134 2.58 -15.25 -10.88
N GLU A 135 3.82 -15.30 -11.35
CA GLU A 135 4.25 -14.58 -12.54
C GLU A 135 3.37 -14.95 -13.75
N GLU A 136 2.94 -16.22 -13.81
CA GLU A 136 2.00 -16.79 -14.80
C GLU A 136 0.62 -16.13 -14.75
N GLU A 137 0.06 -15.90 -13.55
CA GLU A 137 -1.24 -15.25 -13.39
C GLU A 137 -1.14 -13.79 -13.88
N ILE A 138 -0.12 -13.04 -13.45
CA ILE A 138 0.07 -11.66 -13.87
C ILE A 138 0.37 -11.56 -15.37
N ALA A 139 1.20 -12.46 -15.92
CA ALA A 139 1.48 -12.50 -17.35
C ALA A 139 0.22 -12.77 -18.19
N ALA A 140 -0.69 -13.61 -17.70
CA ALA A 140 -1.98 -13.86 -18.35
C ALA A 140 -2.89 -12.62 -18.37
N PHE A 141 -2.84 -11.77 -17.33
CA PHE A 141 -3.62 -10.53 -17.28
C PHE A 141 -2.97 -9.36 -18.03
N PHE A 142 -1.67 -9.43 -18.28
CA PHE A 142 -0.89 -8.36 -18.92
C PHE A 142 -0.02 -8.91 -20.07
N PRO A 143 -0.61 -9.44 -21.17
CA PRO A 143 0.11 -10.17 -22.22
C PRO A 143 1.14 -9.35 -23.01
N LYS A 144 1.15 -8.00 -22.90
CA LYS A 144 2.25 -7.15 -23.43
C LYS A 144 3.62 -7.45 -22.78
N LEU A 145 3.68 -8.36 -21.82
CA LEU A 145 4.88 -8.78 -21.10
C LEU A 145 5.65 -9.96 -21.73
N SER A 146 5.08 -10.75 -22.65
CA SER A 146 5.80 -11.94 -23.16
C SER A 146 6.99 -11.62 -24.09
N GLY A 147 7.17 -10.35 -24.48
CA GLY A 147 8.28 -9.89 -25.32
C GLY A 147 9.36 -9.06 -24.61
N GLY A 148 9.22 -8.79 -23.30
CA GLY A 148 10.15 -7.95 -22.55
C GLY A 148 11.06 -8.81 -21.67
N ALA A 149 12.30 -9.01 -22.10
CA ALA A 149 13.33 -9.76 -21.39
C ALA A 149 13.39 -9.41 -19.88
N PRO A 150 13.64 -10.41 -19.00
CA PRO A 150 13.85 -10.15 -17.59
C PRO A 150 14.98 -9.12 -17.41
N PRO A 151 14.87 -8.17 -16.48
CA PRO A 151 15.94 -7.20 -16.25
C PRO A 151 17.21 -7.95 -15.90
N GLU A 152 18.24 -7.82 -16.74
CA GLU A 152 19.59 -8.27 -16.43
C GLU A 152 19.95 -7.75 -15.04
N ARG A 153 20.38 -8.68 -14.19
CA ARG A 153 20.95 -8.36 -12.89
C ARG A 153 22.17 -7.48 -13.12
N LYS A 154 22.08 -6.20 -12.75
CA LYS A 154 23.25 -5.40 -12.39
C LYS A 154 23.40 -5.39 -10.88
#